data_AF-A0A531D6H3-F1
#
_entry.id   AF-A0A531D6H3-F1
#
_cell.length_a   1.000
_cell.length_b   1.000
_cell.length_c   1.000
_cell.angle_alpha   90.00
_cell.angle_beta   90.00
_cell.angle_gamma   90.00
#
_symmetry.space_group_name_H-M   'P 1'
#
loop_
_entity.id
_entity.type
_entity.pdbx_description
1 polymer ?
#
loop_
_entity_poly.entity_id
_entity_poly.type
_entity_poly.pdbx_seq_one_letter_code
_entity_poly.pdbx_strand_id
1 'polypeptide(L)'
;MTDFFRTRWRGEAPLDRLFWRDMLLVGTILNVASSVLALILLGLKLPLWLVLAVHFLPVTYNIFLTIAVWRTAEKRGGLKARLMMLGSAFWLIATVVV
;
A
#
# COMPACT_ATOMS: atom_id res chain seq x y z
N MET A 1 0.59 -7.01 -18.86
CA MET A 1 0.48 -6.80 -17.39
C MET A 1 1.67 -6.00 -16.81
N THR A 2 2.84 -5.99 -17.43
CA THR A 2 4.04 -5.24 -16.99
C THR A 2 3.90 -3.71 -17.01
N ASP A 3 3.01 -3.15 -17.84
CA ASP A 3 2.85 -1.70 -17.94
C ASP A 3 2.24 -1.05 -16.70
N PHE A 4 1.38 -1.76 -15.95
CA PHE A 4 0.69 -1.15 -14.80
C PHE A 4 1.66 -0.71 -13.70
N PHE A 5 2.69 -1.53 -13.44
CA PHE A 5 3.77 -1.22 -12.51
C PHE A 5 4.73 -0.19 -13.09
N ARG A 6 5.01 -0.25 -14.39
CA ARG A 6 5.96 0.65 -15.07
C ARG A 6 5.45 2.10 -15.09
N THR A 7 4.18 2.32 -15.40
CA THR A 7 3.56 3.66 -15.46
C THR A 7 3.51 4.31 -14.08
N ARG A 8 3.24 3.52 -13.02
CA ARG A 8 3.26 3.99 -11.63
C ARG A 8 4.68 4.25 -11.13
N TRP A 9 5.63 3.39 -11.48
CA TRP A 9 7.04 3.54 -11.15
C TRP A 9 7.68 4.77 -11.83
N ARG A 10 7.23 5.12 -13.04
CA ARG A 10 7.68 6.31 -13.77
C ARG A 10 7.03 7.61 -13.29
N GLY A 11 6.01 7.56 -12.43
CA GLY A 11 5.29 8.74 -11.96
C GLY A 11 4.42 9.39 -13.04
N GLU A 12 3.99 8.61 -14.02
CA GLU A 12 3.07 9.06 -15.09
C GLU A 12 1.60 8.97 -14.65
N ALA A 13 1.32 8.31 -13.52
CA ALA A 13 -0.01 8.21 -12.95
C ALA A 13 -0.42 9.50 -12.21
N PRO A 14 -1.70 9.92 -12.27
CA PRO A 14 -2.17 11.09 -11.53
C PRO A 14 -2.01 10.88 -10.02
N LEU A 15 -1.27 11.78 -9.36
CA LEU A 15 -0.92 11.70 -7.93
C LEU A 15 -2.16 11.52 -7.03
N ASP A 16 -3.26 12.23 -7.32
CA ASP A 16 -4.52 12.08 -6.60
C ASP A 16 -5.11 10.68 -6.69
N ARG A 17 -5.09 10.07 -7.89
CA ARG A 17 -5.61 8.72 -8.10
C ARG A 17 -4.73 7.67 -7.41
N LEU A 18 -3.40 7.89 -7.44
CA LEU A 18 -2.44 7.01 -6.78
C LEU A 18 -2.63 7.04 -5.25
N PHE A 19 -2.77 8.23 -4.68
CA PHE A 19 -2.93 8.40 -3.22
C PHE A 19 -4.30 7.94 -2.72
N TRP A 20 -5.39 8.39 -3.33
CA TRP A 20 -6.73 8.10 -2.82
C TRP A 20 -7.21 6.70 -3.17
N ARG A 21 -7.02 6.27 -4.42
CA ARG A 21 -7.58 5.00 -4.89
C ARG A 21 -6.62 3.85 -4.65
N ASP A 22 -5.38 3.98 -5.11
CA ASP A 22 -4.47 2.83 -5.08
C ASP A 22 -3.85 2.66 -3.68
N MET A 23 -3.56 3.74 -2.96
CA MET A 23 -3.02 3.68 -1.61
C MET A 23 -4.14 3.54 -0.57
N LEU A 24 -4.95 4.57 -0.35
CA LEU A 24 -5.99 4.52 0.69
C LEU A 24 -7.04 3.43 0.44
N LEU A 25 -7.69 3.40 -0.72
CA LEU A 25 -8.81 2.47 -0.94
C LEU A 25 -8.32 1.02 -1.12
N VAL A 26 -7.46 0.77 -2.11
CA VAL A 26 -7.00 -0.60 -2.43
C VAL A 26 -6.10 -1.15 -1.32
N GLY A 27 -5.22 -0.33 -0.76
CA GLY A 27 -4.35 -0.76 0.33
C GLY A 27 -5.13 -1.10 1.61
N THR A 28 -6.13 -0.31 2.00
CA THR A 28 -6.97 -0.64 3.15
C THR A 28 -7.81 -1.88 2.90
N ILE A 29 -8.39 -2.04 1.70
CA ILE A 29 -9.12 -3.27 1.34
C ILE A 29 -8.19 -4.49 1.43
N LEU A 30 -6.95 -4.39 0.95
CA LEU A 30 -5.98 -5.49 1.02
C LEU A 30 -5.56 -5.80 2.46
N ASN A 31 -5.32 -4.81 3.32
CA ASN A 31 -5.01 -5.05 4.73
C ASN A 31 -6.19 -5.73 5.44
N VAL A 32 -7.40 -5.20 5.28
CA VAL A 32 -8.60 -5.78 5.92
C VAL A 32 -8.85 -7.20 5.41
N ALA A 33 -8.78 -7.44 4.09
CA ALA A 33 -8.94 -8.77 3.52
C ALA A 33 -7.86 -9.74 4.03
N SER A 34 -6.62 -9.27 4.16
CA SER A 34 -5.51 -10.05 4.69
C SER A 34 -5.69 -10.39 6.16
N SER A 35 -6.08 -9.43 7.00
CA SER A 35 -6.34 -9.66 8.42
C SER A 35 -7.54 -10.60 8.63
N VAL A 36 -8.60 -10.48 7.83
CA VAL A 36 -9.72 -11.45 7.82
C VAL A 36 -9.25 -12.84 7.41
N LEU A 37 -8.45 -12.95 6.34
CA LEU A 37 -7.87 -14.24 5.95
C LEU A 37 -6.98 -14.82 7.04
N ALA A 38 -6.13 -14.02 7.68
CA ALA A 38 -5.27 -14.46 8.77
C ALA A 38 -6.09 -15.03 9.95
N LEU A 39 -7.18 -14.36 10.33
CA LEU A 39 -8.11 -14.86 11.36
C LEU A 39 -8.78 -16.17 10.94
N ILE A 40 -9.20 -16.30 9.68
CA ILE A 40 -9.75 -17.56 9.15
C ILE A 40 -8.71 -18.68 9.22
N LEU A 41 -7.48 -18.44 8.74
CA LEU A 41 -6.39 -19.43 8.77
C LEU A 41 -6.03 -19.84 10.20
N LEU A 42 -6.04 -18.90 11.14
CA LEU A 42 -5.84 -19.16 12.56
C LEU A 42 -6.97 -20.02 13.14
N GLY A 43 -8.23 -19.72 12.79
CA GLY A 43 -9.40 -20.52 13.17
C GLY A 43 -9.35 -21.94 12.60
N LEU A 44 -8.78 -22.11 11.41
CA LEU A 44 -8.51 -23.40 10.79
C LEU A 44 -7.29 -24.14 11.39
N LYS A 45 -6.65 -23.58 12.42
CA LYS A 45 -5.44 -24.13 13.08
C LYS A 45 -4.28 -24.40 12.13
N LEU A 46 -4.20 -23.63 11.04
CA LEU A 46 -3.09 -23.72 10.10
C LEU A 46 -1.79 -23.22 10.75
N PRO A 47 -0.63 -23.63 10.21
CA PRO A 47 0.64 -23.30 10.82
C PRO A 47 0.88 -21.78 10.82
N LEU A 48 1.39 -21.29 11.95
CA LEU A 48 1.52 -19.86 12.22
C LEU A 48 2.32 -19.11 11.15
N TRP A 49 3.35 -19.75 10.59
CA TRP A 49 4.17 -19.16 9.53
C TRP A 49 3.35 -18.80 8.27
N LEU A 50 2.32 -19.59 7.95
CA LEU A 50 1.42 -19.31 6.83
C LEU A 50 0.52 -18.12 7.12
N VAL A 51 -0.01 -18.05 8.35
CA VAL A 51 -0.83 -16.93 8.84
C VAL A 51 -0.03 -15.63 8.78
N LEU A 52 1.22 -15.65 9.26
CA LEU A 52 2.12 -14.50 9.20
C LEU A 52 2.46 -14.12 7.75
N ALA A 53 2.77 -15.09 6.89
CA ALA A 53 3.08 -14.81 5.48
C ALA A 53 1.92 -14.10 4.76
N VAL A 54 0.68 -14.53 5.00
CA VAL A 54 -0.51 -13.87 4.44
C VAL A 54 -0.69 -12.49 5.05
N HIS A 55 -0.57 -12.35 6.37
CA HIS A 55 -0.74 -11.07 7.06
C HIS A 55 0.32 -10.03 6.65
N PHE A 56 1.57 -10.42 6.39
CA PHE A 56 2.65 -9.52 5.97
C PHE A 56 2.69 -9.22 4.47
N LEU A 57 1.95 -9.96 3.65
CA LEU A 57 1.91 -9.79 2.18
C LEU A 57 1.49 -8.36 1.75
N PRO A 58 0.47 -7.73 2.37
CA PRO A 58 0.10 -6.34 2.11
C PRO A 58 1.20 -5.34 2.47
N VAL A 59 2.05 -5.61 3.46
CA VAL A 59 3.13 -4.68 3.87
C VAL A 59 4.09 -4.44 2.71
N THR A 60 4.47 -5.49 1.99
CA THR A 60 5.35 -5.39 0.81
C THR A 60 4.69 -4.54 -0.30
N TYR A 61 3.38 -4.66 -0.46
CA TYR A 61 2.60 -3.86 -1.42
C TYR A 61 2.45 -2.39 -0.99
N ASN A 62 2.22 -2.14 0.29
CA ASN A 62 2.09 -0.80 0.88
C ASN A 62 3.41 -0.02 0.79
N ILE A 63 4.56 -0.69 0.98
CA ILE A 63 5.89 -0.09 0.77
C ILE A 63 6.07 0.33 -0.69
N PHE A 64 5.72 -0.54 -1.65
CA PHE A 64 5.82 -0.22 -3.07
C PHE A 64 4.99 1.00 -3.45
N LEU A 65 3.74 1.08 -2.98
CA LEU A 65 2.85 2.22 -3.23
C LEU A 65 3.41 3.51 -2.62
N THR A 66 3.95 3.45 -1.41
CA THR A 66 4.56 4.60 -0.73
C THR A 66 5.73 5.16 -1.54
N ILE A 67 6.62 4.29 -2.03
CA ILE A 67 7.75 4.68 -2.88
C ILE A 67 7.26 5.31 -4.20
N ALA A 68 6.21 4.73 -4.80
CA ALA A 68 5.63 5.27 -6.03
C ALA A 68 5.01 6.67 -5.83
N VAL A 69 4.31 6.89 -4.71
CA VAL A 69 3.78 8.22 -4.33
C VAL A 69 4.92 9.21 -4.16
N TRP A 70 5.98 8.84 -3.43
CA TRP A 70 7.13 9.71 -3.18
C TRP A 70 7.84 10.13 -4.47
N ARG A 71 8.14 9.19 -5.36
CA ARG A 71 8.75 9.51 -6.66
C ARG A 71 7.87 10.39 -7.55
N THR A 72 6.56 10.19 -7.51
CA THR A 72 5.61 10.99 -8.31
C THR A 72 5.46 12.39 -7.73
N ALA A 73 5.46 12.51 -6.40
CA ALA A 73 5.40 13.77 -5.68
C ALA A 73 6.66 14.62 -5.88
N GLU A 74 7.86 14.00 -5.82
CA GLU A 74 9.14 14.67 -6.12
C GLU A 74 9.17 15.25 -7.54
N LYS A 75 8.64 14.53 -8.52
CA LYS A 75 8.58 15.01 -9.91
C LYS A 75 7.61 16.17 -10.14
N ARG A 76 6.48 16.23 -9.41
CA ARG A 76 5.50 17.32 -9.53
C ARG A 76 5.92 18.58 -8.77
N GLY A 77 6.57 18.41 -7.62
CA GLY A 77 6.92 19.53 -6.74
C GLY A 77 5.70 20.24 -6.12
N GLY A 78 5.98 21.17 -5.22
CA GLY A 78 4.97 21.99 -4.55
C GLY A 78 4.45 21.45 -3.20
N LEU A 79 3.71 22.29 -2.48
CA LEU A 79 3.25 22.00 -1.12
C LEU A 79 2.29 20.79 -1.07
N LYS A 80 1.39 20.66 -2.04
CA LYS A 80 0.44 19.54 -2.14
C LYS A 80 1.17 18.19 -2.25
N ALA A 81 2.22 18.12 -3.05
CA ALA A 81 3.02 16.91 -3.22
C ALA A 81 3.70 16.49 -1.91
N ARG A 82 4.25 17.46 -1.17
CA ARG A 82 4.90 17.23 0.13
C ARG A 82 3.92 16.75 1.20
N LEU A 83 2.71 17.31 1.22
CA LEU A 83 1.62 16.84 2.10
C LEU A 83 1.22 15.40 1.79
N MET A 84 1.13 15.04 0.51
CA MET A 84 0.83 13.66 0.09
C MET A 84 1.96 12.68 0.43
N MET A 85 3.22 13.09 0.39
CA MET A 85 4.34 12.26 0.87
C MET A 85 4.28 11.99 2.38
N LEU A 86 3.94 13.01 3.17
CA LEU A 86 3.77 12.85 4.62
C LEU A 86 2.55 11.98 4.94
N GLY A 87 1.44 12.21 4.23
CA GLY A 87 0.24 11.40 4.35
C GLY A 87 0.47 9.94 3.98
N SER A 88 1.31 9.68 2.97
CA SER A 88 1.62 8.31 2.54
C SER A 88 2.51 7.59 3.57
N ALA A 89 3.45 8.30 4.18
CA ALA A 89 4.24 7.78 5.29
C ALA A 89 3.35 7.43 6.50
N PHE A 90 2.45 8.34 6.86
CA PHE A 90 1.52 8.15 7.97
C PHE A 90 0.59 6.96 7.72
N TRP A 91 0.04 6.87 6.50
CA TRP A 91 -0.80 5.74 6.12
C TRP A 91 -0.04 4.42 6.15
N LEU A 92 1.21 4.37 5.68
CA LEU A 92 2.03 3.16 5.76
C LEU A 92 2.19 2.68 7.20
N ILE A 93 2.49 3.61 8.13
CA ILE A 93 2.59 3.30 9.56
C ILE A 93 1.25 2.78 10.09
N ALA A 94 0.14 3.45 9.76
CA ALA A 94 -1.19 3.01 10.19
C ALA A 94 -1.51 1.59 9.68
N THR A 95 -1.12 1.26 8.45
CA THR A 95 -1.37 -0.07 7.87
C THR A 95 -0.50 -1.19 8.42
N VAL A 96 0.63 -0.86 9.05
CA VAL A 96 1.45 -1.88 9.74
C VAL A 96 0.79 -2.30 11.06
N VAL A 97 -0.10 -1.47 11.62
CA VAL A 97 -0.81 -1.74 12.87
C VAL A 97 -2.11 -2.53 12.66
N VAL A 98 -2.69 -2.47 11.45
CA VAL A 98 -3.99 -3.09 11.07
C VAL A 98 -3.78 -4.47 10.45
#